data_AF-A0A966VCR5-F1
#
_entry.id   AF-A0A966VCR5-F1
#
_cell.length_a   1.000
_cell.length_b   1.000
_cell.length_c   1.000
_cell.angle_alpha   90.00
_cell.angle_beta   90.00
_cell.angle_gamma   90.00
#
_symmetry.space_group_name_H-M   'P 1'
#
loop_
_entity.id
_entity.type
_entity.pdbx_description
1 polymer ?
#
loop_
_entity_poly.entity_id
_entity_poly.type
_entity_poly.pdbx_seq_one_letter_code
_entity_poly.pdbx_strand_id
1 'polypeptide(L)'
;MKQIFCLTQKPPLAIQTPDGYTAVEFHTLGSAAARIGAPRSSVHRWIQSGDLPAKVAPDGRYRFESSHLEQFALRIKAETIRKQREAATRTQLSAVIANPAAASTEDLLDGYMTAPDPATRGQIWAEVSKRYKEYPHVTAQAITQATRRNSERLAGQPKFANIYNKESKRTERVRIQ
;
A
#
# COMPACT_ATOMS: atom_id res chain seq x y z
N MET A 1 -34.54 -37.09 11.99
CA MET A 1 -33.44 -36.44 11.25
C MET A 1 -34.02 -35.28 10.46
N LYS A 2 -33.69 -34.02 10.80
CA LYS A 2 -34.19 -32.84 10.09
C LYS A 2 -33.23 -32.48 8.96
N GLN A 3 -33.63 -32.72 7.72
CA GLN A 3 -32.95 -32.16 6.54
C GLN A 3 -33.29 -30.67 6.46
N ILE A 4 -32.28 -29.82 6.59
CA ILE A 4 -32.38 -28.38 6.34
C ILE A 4 -32.13 -28.18 4.84
N PHE A 5 -33.20 -28.02 4.07
CA PHE A 5 -33.12 -27.54 2.70
C PHE A 5 -32.85 -26.03 2.73
N CYS A 6 -31.61 -25.62 2.53
CA CYS A 6 -31.29 -24.23 2.22
C CYS A 6 -31.68 -23.93 0.76
N LEU A 7 -32.87 -23.35 0.57
CA LEU A 7 -33.32 -22.75 -0.69
C LEU A 7 -32.53 -21.47 -0.97
N THR A 8 -31.32 -21.58 -1.53
CA THR A 8 -30.70 -20.47 -2.25
C THR A 8 -30.99 -20.63 -3.74
N GLN A 9 -32.10 -20.05 -4.18
CA GLN A 9 -32.53 -20.00 -5.58
C GLN A 9 -31.57 -19.12 -6.41
N LYS A 10 -30.49 -19.72 -6.91
CA LYS A 10 -29.88 -19.46 -8.23
C LYS A 10 -28.73 -20.45 -8.44
N PRO A 11 -28.70 -21.19 -9.57
CA PRO A 11 -27.60 -22.10 -9.83
C PRO A 11 -26.28 -21.31 -9.89
N PRO A 12 -25.19 -21.79 -9.28
CA PRO A 12 -23.88 -21.20 -9.49
C PRO A 12 -23.55 -21.26 -10.98
N LEU A 13 -23.08 -20.16 -11.55
CA LEU A 13 -22.56 -20.14 -12.91
C LEU A 13 -21.29 -21.00 -12.92
N ALA A 14 -21.39 -22.23 -13.40
CA ALA A 14 -20.24 -23.12 -13.53
C ALA A 14 -19.33 -22.59 -14.65
N ILE A 15 -18.03 -22.45 -14.37
CA ILE A 15 -17.04 -22.21 -15.41
C ILE A 15 -16.54 -23.57 -15.87
N GLN A 16 -16.60 -23.82 -17.17
CA GLN A 16 -16.07 -25.05 -17.76
C GLN A 16 -14.55 -24.90 -17.90
N THR A 17 -13.81 -25.63 -17.08
CA THR A 17 -12.35 -25.76 -17.16
C THR A 17 -11.98 -27.06 -17.88
N PRO A 18 -10.78 -27.19 -18.47
CA PRO A 18 -10.34 -28.41 -19.16
C PRO A 18 -10.44 -29.68 -18.31
N ASP A 19 -10.34 -29.52 -16.98
CA ASP A 19 -10.35 -30.61 -15.99
C ASP A 19 -11.75 -30.88 -15.36
N GLY A 20 -12.80 -30.18 -15.80
CA GLY A 20 -14.17 -30.35 -15.30
C GLY A 20 -14.89 -29.04 -14.92
N TYR A 21 -16.00 -29.15 -14.18
CA TYR A 21 -16.76 -28.00 -13.68
C TYR A 21 -16.24 -27.54 -12.32
N THR A 22 -15.73 -26.32 -12.24
CA THR A 22 -15.46 -25.65 -10.95
C THR A 22 -16.64 -24.77 -10.57
N ALA A 23 -17.15 -24.97 -9.35
CA ALA A 23 -18.18 -24.10 -8.79
C ALA A 23 -17.52 -22.76 -8.41
N VAL A 24 -17.74 -21.74 -9.22
CA VAL A 24 -17.22 -20.40 -8.98
C VAL A 24 -18.31 -19.58 -8.30
N GLU A 25 -18.02 -19.09 -7.10
CA GLU A 25 -18.97 -18.27 -6.35
C GLU A 25 -19.01 -16.85 -6.94
N PHE A 26 -20.21 -16.43 -7.34
CA PHE A 26 -20.45 -15.12 -7.92
C PHE A 26 -21.29 -14.23 -6.99
N HIS A 27 -20.84 -12.99 -6.85
CA HIS A 27 -21.47 -11.98 -6.01
C HIS A 27 -22.22 -10.93 -6.84
N THR A 28 -23.28 -10.40 -6.24
CA THR A 28 -23.94 -9.18 -6.73
C THR A 28 -23.12 -7.94 -6.37
N LEU A 29 -23.39 -6.82 -7.03
CA LEU A 29 -22.79 -5.52 -6.67
C LEU A 29 -22.97 -5.17 -5.19
N GLY A 30 -24.16 -5.42 -4.62
CA GLY A 30 -24.44 -5.17 -3.21
C GLY A 30 -23.58 -6.03 -2.28
N SER A 31 -23.42 -7.32 -2.61
CA SER A 31 -22.56 -8.23 -1.84
C SER A 31 -21.08 -7.89 -1.99
N ALA A 32 -20.64 -7.49 -3.19
CA ALA A 32 -19.27 -7.06 -3.45
C ALA A 32 -18.91 -5.81 -2.63
N ALA A 33 -19.80 -4.80 -2.62
CA ALA A 33 -19.62 -3.59 -1.83
C ALA A 33 -19.46 -3.87 -0.32
N ALA A 34 -20.30 -4.77 0.23
CA ALA A 34 -20.21 -5.17 1.62
C ALA A 34 -18.89 -5.90 1.95
N ARG A 35 -18.43 -6.81 1.08
CA ARG A 35 -17.17 -7.55 1.28
C ARG A 35 -15.94 -6.67 1.16
N ILE A 36 -15.92 -5.75 0.19
CA ILE A 36 -14.81 -4.80 0.03
C ILE A 36 -14.81 -3.76 1.16
N GLY A 37 -15.97 -3.49 1.78
CA GLY A 37 -16.14 -2.45 2.79
C GLY A 37 -16.19 -1.05 2.17
N ALA A 38 -16.76 -0.93 0.97
CA ALA A 38 -16.81 0.31 0.21
C ALA A 38 -18.23 0.64 -0.28
N PRO A 39 -18.57 1.93 -0.46
CA PRO A 39 -19.84 2.33 -1.06
C PRO A 39 -20.01 1.77 -2.48
N ARG A 40 -21.26 1.49 -2.87
CA ARG A 40 -21.59 0.98 -4.22
C ARG A 40 -21.11 1.90 -5.35
N SER A 41 -21.10 3.21 -5.12
CA SER A 41 -20.58 4.20 -6.07
C SER A 41 -19.09 4.00 -6.36
N SER A 42 -18.28 3.72 -5.33
CA SER A 42 -16.86 3.40 -5.49
C SER A 42 -16.66 2.11 -6.26
N VAL A 43 -17.46 1.08 -5.99
CA VAL A 43 -17.42 -0.19 -6.72
C VAL A 43 -17.76 0.03 -8.20
N HIS A 44 -18.79 0.81 -8.53
CA HIS A 44 -19.09 1.19 -9.91
C HIS A 44 -17.93 1.90 -10.59
N ARG A 45 -17.27 2.82 -9.88
CA ARG A 45 -16.11 3.55 -10.40
C ARG A 45 -14.95 2.61 -10.72
N TRP A 46 -14.67 1.64 -9.85
CA TRP A 46 -13.61 0.64 -10.07
C TRP A 46 -13.90 -0.32 -11.22
N ILE A 47 -15.18 -0.60 -11.50
CA ILE A 47 -15.56 -1.35 -12.71
C ILE A 47 -15.30 -0.51 -13.95
N GLN A 48 -15.70 0.78 -13.93
CA GLN A 48 -15.52 1.69 -15.05
C GLN A 48 -14.04 1.96 -15.37
N SER A 49 -13.18 2.05 -14.35
CA SER A 49 -11.73 2.18 -14.55
C SER A 49 -11.03 0.87 -14.94
N GLY A 50 -11.73 -0.27 -14.85
CA GLY A 50 -11.16 -1.60 -15.09
C GLY A 50 -10.31 -2.14 -13.93
N ASP A 51 -10.28 -1.46 -12.79
CA ASP A 51 -9.52 -1.90 -11.60
C ASP A 51 -10.13 -3.13 -10.93
N LEU A 52 -11.47 -3.26 -11.00
CA LEU A 52 -12.22 -4.39 -10.47
C LEU A 52 -12.85 -5.22 -11.60
N PRO A 53 -12.35 -6.44 -11.87
CA PRO A 53 -12.93 -7.28 -12.91
C PRO A 53 -14.35 -7.71 -12.54
N ALA A 54 -15.28 -7.43 -13.44
CA ALA A 54 -16.68 -7.81 -13.34
C ALA A 54 -17.15 -8.47 -14.63
N LYS A 55 -17.98 -9.51 -14.52
CA LYS A 55 -18.66 -10.13 -15.65
C LYS A 55 -20.07 -9.57 -15.74
N VAL A 56 -20.53 -9.23 -16.93
CA VAL A 56 -21.93 -8.86 -17.16
C VAL A 56 -22.72 -10.15 -17.40
N ALA A 57 -23.69 -10.43 -16.54
CA ALA A 57 -24.58 -11.57 -16.73
C ALA A 57 -25.61 -11.27 -17.83
N PRO A 58 -26.30 -12.29 -18.39
CA PRO A 58 -27.30 -12.11 -19.45
C PRO A 58 -28.46 -11.18 -19.06
N ASP A 59 -28.70 -10.97 -17.76
CA ASP A 59 -29.67 -10.01 -17.21
C ASP A 59 -29.16 -8.55 -17.19
N GLY A 60 -27.98 -8.29 -17.79
CA GLY A 60 -27.33 -6.98 -17.81
C GLY A 60 -26.69 -6.58 -16.48
N ARG A 61 -26.71 -7.43 -15.45
CA ARG A 61 -26.19 -7.10 -14.11
C ARG A 61 -24.75 -7.57 -13.93
N TYR A 62 -23.96 -6.80 -13.19
CA TYR A 62 -22.60 -7.18 -12.83
C TYR A 62 -22.56 -8.35 -11.84
N ARG A 63 -21.63 -9.28 -12.12
CA ARG A 63 -21.25 -10.43 -11.28
C ARG A 63 -19.76 -10.38 -11.00
N PHE A 64 -19.39 -10.65 -9.76
CA PHE A 64 -18.01 -10.60 -9.30
C PHE A 64 -17.60 -11.96 -8.76
N GLU A 65 -16.41 -12.40 -9.11
CA GLU A 65 -15.86 -13.64 -8.59
C GLU A 65 -15.32 -13.44 -7.16
N SER A 66 -15.55 -14.39 -6.25
CA SER A 66 -15.04 -14.33 -4.87
C SER A 66 -13.53 -14.08 -4.82
N SER A 67 -12.75 -14.82 -5.62
CA SER A 67 -11.29 -14.74 -5.66
C SER A 67 -10.79 -13.32 -5.98
N HIS A 68 -11.39 -12.69 -7.01
CA HIS A 68 -11.07 -11.33 -7.41
C HIS A 68 -11.46 -10.29 -6.35
N LEU A 69 -12.62 -10.47 -5.69
CA LEU A 69 -13.05 -9.56 -4.63
C LEU A 69 -12.10 -9.60 -3.43
N GLU A 70 -11.66 -10.79 -3.02
CA GLU A 70 -10.72 -10.96 -1.90
C GLU A 70 -9.36 -10.33 -2.20
N GLN A 71 -8.79 -10.62 -3.37
CA GLN A 71 -7.53 -10.03 -3.81
C GLN A 71 -7.63 -8.50 -3.88
N PHE A 72 -8.73 -7.98 -4.41
CA PHE A 72 -8.96 -6.54 -4.50
C PHE A 72 -9.13 -5.89 -3.12
N ALA A 73 -9.87 -6.53 -2.21
CA ALA A 73 -10.03 -6.06 -0.83
C ALA A 73 -8.68 -6.01 -0.09
N LEU A 74 -7.82 -7.02 -0.28
CA LEU A 74 -6.46 -7.02 0.28
C LEU A 74 -5.61 -5.88 -0.30
N ARG A 75 -5.69 -5.63 -1.62
CA ARG A 75 -5.00 -4.51 -2.27
C ARG A 75 -5.44 -3.16 -1.71
N ILE A 76 -6.75 -2.93 -1.58
CA ILE A 76 -7.29 -1.69 -1.00
C ILE A 76 -6.80 -1.51 0.44
N LYS A 77 -6.90 -2.54 1.27
CA LYS A 77 -6.43 -2.47 2.67
C LYS A 77 -4.95 -2.12 2.76
N ALA A 78 -4.12 -2.76 1.94
CA ALA A 78 -2.68 -2.47 1.89
C ALA A 78 -2.41 -1.03 1.45
N GLU A 79 -3.14 -0.52 0.46
CA GLU A 79 -3.02 0.86 0.00
C GLU A 79 -3.46 1.87 1.06
N THR A 80 -4.57 1.60 1.77
CA THR A 80 -5.04 2.45 2.88
C THR A 80 -4.00 2.52 4.00
N ILE A 81 -3.45 1.38 4.42
CA ILE A 81 -2.38 1.33 5.42
C ILE A 81 -1.15 2.12 4.95
N ARG A 82 -0.76 1.97 3.67
CA ARG A 82 0.34 2.73 3.10
C ARG A 82 0.09 4.24 3.16
N LYS A 83 -1.08 4.70 2.70
CA LYS A 83 -1.47 6.12 2.71
C LYS A 83 -1.52 6.70 4.13
N GLN A 84 -2.02 5.93 5.10
CA GLN A 84 -2.03 6.34 6.50
C GLN A 84 -0.63 6.50 7.07
N ARG A 85 0.28 5.56 6.76
CA ARG A 85 1.69 5.65 7.16
C ARG A 85 2.37 6.86 6.53
N GLU A 86 2.18 7.08 5.23
CA GLU A 86 2.72 8.25 4.51
C GLU A 86 2.21 9.57 5.11
N ALA A 87 0.91 9.64 5.44
CA ALA A 87 0.33 10.80 6.10
C ALA A 87 0.93 11.03 7.49
N ALA A 88 1.05 9.98 8.31
CA ALA A 88 1.65 10.06 9.63
C ALA A 88 3.12 10.54 9.59
N THR A 89 3.93 9.98 8.69
CA THR A 89 5.32 10.42 8.48
C THR A 89 5.39 11.87 8.05
N ARG A 90 4.50 12.32 7.16
CA ARG A 90 4.44 13.73 6.73
C ARG A 90 4.08 14.66 7.89
N THR A 91 3.10 14.28 8.71
CA THR A 91 2.69 15.06 9.89
C THR A 91 3.84 15.15 10.90
N GLN A 92 4.51 14.04 11.19
CA GLN A 92 5.66 14.01 12.10
C GLN A 92 6.79 14.90 11.58
N LEU A 93 7.16 14.78 10.29
CA LEU A 93 8.17 15.63 9.67
C LEU A 93 7.78 17.13 9.75
N SER A 94 6.52 17.48 9.49
CA SER A 94 6.08 18.87 9.62
C SER A 94 6.18 19.40 11.06
N ALA A 95 5.93 18.56 12.07
CA ALA A 95 6.08 18.94 13.47
C ALA A 95 7.56 19.17 13.84
N VAL A 96 8.45 18.31 13.35
CA VAL A 96 9.91 18.45 13.53
C VAL A 96 10.43 19.73 12.89
N ILE A 97 9.97 20.07 11.68
CA ILE A 97 10.38 21.31 10.99
C ILE A 97 9.85 22.54 11.73
N ALA A 98 8.61 22.50 12.22
CA ALA A 98 8.00 23.63 12.91
C ALA A 98 8.68 23.94 14.25
N ASN A 99 9.13 22.93 14.99
CA ASN A 99 9.82 23.12 16.26
C ASN A 99 10.89 22.02 16.50
N PRO A 100 12.08 22.14 15.89
CA PRO A 100 13.12 21.12 15.98
C PRO A 100 13.71 21.00 17.39
N ALA A 101 13.73 22.10 18.16
CA ALA A 101 14.25 22.10 19.53
C ALA A 101 13.40 21.24 20.48
N ALA A 102 12.09 21.16 20.27
CA ALA A 102 11.18 20.34 21.08
C ALA A 102 11.08 18.87 20.63
N ALA A 103 11.57 18.54 19.44
CA ALA A 103 11.53 17.18 18.92
C ALA A 103 12.49 16.25 19.69
N SER A 104 12.21 14.94 19.77
CA SER A 104 13.19 14.00 20.31
C SER A 104 14.38 13.85 19.34
N THR A 105 15.51 13.34 19.82
CA THR A 105 16.68 13.08 18.95
C THR A 105 16.35 12.02 17.90
N GLU A 106 15.49 11.05 18.24
CA GLU A 106 14.99 10.07 17.28
C GLU A 106 14.12 10.71 16.20
N ASP A 107 13.19 11.59 16.57
CA ASP A 107 12.34 12.30 15.60
C ASP A 107 13.15 13.17 14.64
N LEU A 108 14.19 13.82 15.13
CA LEU A 108 15.12 14.58 14.29
C LEU A 108 15.83 13.67 13.29
N LEU A 109 16.38 12.53 13.74
CA LEU A 109 17.11 11.63 12.86
C LEU A 109 16.19 10.94 11.84
N ASP A 110 15.00 10.52 12.25
CA ASP A 110 14.01 9.94 11.34
C ASP A 110 13.50 11.00 10.35
N GLY A 111 13.29 12.24 10.80
CA GLY A 111 12.97 13.38 9.95
C GLY A 111 14.08 13.67 8.92
N TYR A 112 15.34 13.63 9.34
CA TYR A 112 16.50 13.80 8.46
C TYR A 112 16.53 12.73 7.35
N MET A 113 16.28 11.46 7.70
CA MET A 113 16.31 10.35 6.75
C MET A 113 15.12 10.34 5.79
N THR A 114 14.00 10.97 6.16
CA THR A 114 12.76 10.98 5.37
C THR A 114 12.52 12.31 4.63
N ALA A 115 13.23 13.37 4.98
CA ALA A 115 13.07 14.68 4.35
C ALA A 115 13.31 14.62 2.82
N PRO A 116 12.42 15.24 2.02
CA PRO A 116 12.47 15.15 0.56
C PRO A 116 13.58 16.00 -0.06
N ASP A 117 13.94 17.12 0.57
CA ASP A 117 14.86 18.12 0.03
C ASP A 117 16.09 18.34 0.92
N PRO A 118 17.23 18.78 0.34
CA PRO A 118 18.46 19.01 1.09
C PRO A 118 18.38 20.16 2.12
N ALA A 119 17.54 21.17 1.89
CA ALA A 119 17.45 22.33 2.77
C ALA A 119 16.81 21.94 4.12
N THR A 120 15.71 21.21 4.08
CA THR A 120 15.07 20.62 5.25
C THR A 120 16.04 19.71 6.03
N ARG A 121 16.82 18.88 5.32
CA ARG A 121 17.85 18.06 5.95
C ARG A 121 18.90 18.90 6.68
N GLY A 122 19.35 20.00 6.06
CA GLY A 122 20.28 20.94 6.67
C GLY A 122 19.74 21.56 7.96
N GLN A 123 18.48 21.97 7.98
CA GLN A 123 17.82 22.53 9.16
C GLN A 123 17.75 21.52 10.31
N ILE A 124 17.31 20.30 10.02
CA ILE A 124 17.24 19.22 11.01
C ILE A 124 18.63 18.87 11.53
N TRP A 125 19.62 18.78 10.62
CA TRP A 125 20.99 18.44 10.98
C TRP A 125 21.68 19.51 11.84
N ALA A 126 21.32 20.78 11.68
CA ALA A 126 21.81 21.85 12.54
C ALA A 126 21.45 21.61 14.01
N GLU A 127 20.20 21.18 14.27
CA GLU A 127 19.74 20.86 15.63
C GLU A 127 20.36 19.56 16.16
N VAL A 128 20.47 18.52 15.32
CA VAL A 128 21.19 17.29 15.68
C VAL A 128 22.65 17.59 16.04
N SER A 129 23.33 18.44 15.26
CA SER A 129 24.72 18.84 15.51
C SER A 129 24.88 19.61 16.82
N LYS A 130 23.90 20.44 17.18
CA LYS A 130 23.86 21.13 18.48
C LYS A 130 23.78 20.12 19.63
N ARG A 131 22.88 19.14 19.54
CA ARG A 131 22.74 18.07 20.55
C ARG A 131 23.95 17.17 20.62
N TYR A 132 24.60 16.89 19.50
CA TYR A 132 25.83 16.11 19.47
C TYR A 132 26.96 16.80 20.26
N LYS A 133 27.05 18.12 20.21
CA LYS A 133 28.03 18.88 21.00
C LYS A 133 27.74 18.80 22.51
N GLU A 134 26.48 18.76 22.90
CA GLU A 134 26.05 18.73 24.30
C GLU A 134 26.09 17.30 24.89
N TYR A 135 25.62 16.32 24.12
CA TYR A 135 25.51 14.90 24.50
C TYR A 135 26.06 13.98 23.40
N PRO A 136 27.40 13.91 23.24
CA PRO A 136 28.02 13.23 22.11
C PRO A 136 27.75 11.72 22.10
N HIS A 137 27.88 11.05 23.24
CA HIS A 137 27.70 9.59 23.32
C HIS A 137 26.25 9.16 23.06
N VAL A 138 25.28 9.88 23.63
CA VAL A 138 23.84 9.61 23.45
C VAL A 138 23.44 9.85 21.99
N THR A 139 23.86 10.97 21.41
CA THR A 139 23.51 11.33 20.04
C THR A 139 24.20 10.41 19.03
N ALA A 140 25.45 10.00 19.26
CA ALA A 140 26.16 9.03 18.42
C ALA A 140 25.44 7.69 18.37
N GLN A 141 25.01 7.15 19.53
CA GLN A 141 24.23 5.91 19.58
C GLN A 141 22.92 6.02 18.82
N ALA A 142 22.20 7.14 18.98
CA ALA A 142 20.96 7.39 18.24
C ALA A 142 21.20 7.44 16.72
N ILE A 143 22.28 8.10 16.26
CA ILE A 143 22.67 8.13 14.84
C ILE A 143 22.94 6.72 14.32
N THR A 144 23.70 5.90 15.06
CA THR A 144 23.99 4.51 14.67
C THR A 144 22.70 3.69 14.55
N GLN A 145 21.80 3.79 15.53
CA GLN A 145 20.52 3.08 15.51
C GLN A 145 19.64 3.54 14.34
N ALA A 146 19.49 4.85 14.13
CA ALA A 146 18.71 5.41 13.02
C ALA A 146 19.27 4.98 11.66
N THR A 147 20.60 4.95 11.52
CA THR A 147 21.27 4.49 10.30
C THR A 147 20.96 3.01 10.03
N ARG A 148 21.01 2.17 11.06
CA ARG A 148 20.64 0.75 10.95
C ARG A 148 19.18 0.58 10.55
N ARG A 149 18.23 1.23 11.23
CA ARG A 149 16.80 1.20 10.87
C ARG A 149 16.57 1.61 9.43
N ASN A 150 17.27 2.66 8.97
CA ASN A 150 17.16 3.14 7.59
C ASN A 150 17.74 2.13 6.58
N SER A 151 18.86 1.49 6.89
CA SER A 151 19.41 0.43 6.02
C SER A 151 18.47 -0.78 5.91
N GLU A 152 17.85 -1.20 7.01
CA GLU A 152 16.88 -2.30 7.03
C GLU A 152 15.63 -1.92 6.22
N ARG A 153 15.14 -0.67 6.37
CA ARG A 153 14.05 -0.13 5.57
C ARG A 153 14.38 -0.14 4.08
N LEU A 154 15.57 0.32 3.69
CA LEU A 154 16.01 0.37 2.29
C LEU A 154 16.26 -1.03 1.71
N ALA A 155 16.69 -1.99 2.51
CA ALA A 155 16.86 -3.38 2.09
C ALA A 155 15.53 -4.03 1.70
N GLY A 156 14.43 -3.67 2.37
CA GLY A 156 13.09 -4.13 2.04
C GLY A 156 12.45 -3.44 0.83
N GLN A 157 13.07 -2.37 0.29
CA GLN A 157 12.53 -1.65 -0.85
C GLN A 157 12.98 -2.29 -2.17
N PRO A 158 12.08 -2.38 -3.17
CA PRO A 158 12.46 -2.84 -4.50
C PRO A 158 13.53 -1.92 -5.08
N LYS A 159 14.69 -2.48 -5.39
CA LYS A 159 15.76 -1.77 -6.07
C LYS A 159 15.40 -1.65 -7.55
N PHE A 160 15.69 -0.51 -8.14
CA PHE A 160 15.46 -0.27 -9.56
C PHE A 160 16.76 0.17 -10.21
N ALA A 161 17.08 -0.41 -11.36
CA ALA A 161 18.11 0.12 -12.25
C ALA A 161 17.46 0.72 -13.49
N ASN A 162 18.15 1.71 -14.02
CA ASN A 162 17.92 2.22 -15.35
C ASN A 162 18.74 1.37 -16.32
N ILE A 163 18.06 0.56 -17.13
CA ILE A 163 18.68 -0.30 -18.15
C ILE A 163 18.29 0.26 -19.52
N TYR A 164 19.27 0.49 -20.39
CA TYR A 164 18.98 0.90 -21.76
C TYR A 164 18.48 -0.30 -22.56
N ASN A 165 17.22 -0.26 -22.98
CA ASN A 165 16.63 -1.29 -23.83
C ASN A 165 16.91 -0.95 -25.30
N LYS A 166 17.63 -1.83 -25.99
CA LYS A 166 18.05 -1.64 -27.39
C LYS A 166 16.89 -1.77 -28.38
N GLU A 167 15.87 -2.56 -28.06
CA GLU A 167 14.70 -2.78 -28.93
C GLU A 167 13.78 -1.57 -28.92
N SER A 168 13.49 -1.03 -27.73
CA SER A 168 12.66 0.17 -27.56
C SER A 168 13.45 1.48 -27.66
N LYS A 169 14.78 1.41 -27.83
CA LYS A 169 15.74 2.54 -27.90
C LYS A 169 15.55 3.56 -26.77
N ARG A 170 15.22 3.10 -25.56
CA ARG A 170 14.95 3.96 -24.40
C ARG A 170 15.48 3.35 -23.11
N THR A 171 15.73 4.20 -22.13
CA THR A 171 16.09 3.79 -20.78
C THR A 171 14.84 3.36 -20.03
N GLU A 172 14.79 2.10 -19.63
CA GLU A 172 13.67 1.51 -18.89
C GLU A 172 14.08 1.31 -17.43
N ARG A 173 13.17 1.65 -16.52
CA ARG A 173 13.38 1.46 -15.08
C ARG A 173 12.95 0.04 -14.71
N VAL A 174 13.92 -0.85 -14.55
CA VAL A 174 13.69 -2.27 -14.28
C VAL A 174 13.92 -2.56 -12.80
N ARG A 175 13.03 -3.35 -12.20
CA ARG A 175 13.20 -3.83 -10.82
C ARG A 175 14.30 -4.89 -10.79
N ILE A 176 15.33 -4.68 -9.98
CA ILE A 176 16.39 -5.66 -9.74
C ILE A 176 16.05 -6.41 -8.45
N GLN A 177 16.21 -7.74 -8.46
CA GLN A 177 16.07 -8.59 -7.28
C GLN A 177 17.27 -8.44 -6.34
#